data_AF-A0A441S7Q0-F1
#
_entry.id   AF-A0A441S7Q0-F1
#
_cell.length_a   1.000
_cell.length_b   1.000
_cell.length_c   1.000
_cell.angle_alpha   90.00
_cell.angle_beta   90.00
_cell.angle_gamma   90.00
#
_symmetry.space_group_name_H-M   'P 1'
#
loop_
_entity.id
_entity.type
_entity.pdbx_description
1 polymer ?
#
loop_
_entity_poly.entity_id
_entity_poly.type
_entity_poly.pdbx_seq_one_letter_code
_entity_poly.pdbx_strand_id
1 'polypeptide(L)'
;FTGDYGELTAKDVKFSFERVFKHKSPDTVDWGTFDHVDVEDDYTGVIVFKAPFVPVWNIAFPYGVGHIVSEEAVMKATKDGGDFGTNPPAFSGPYVLADWKPNQHLILTRNPNWSGPKPGFDEIRLALISDSKAAERAYQAGDIDMTGISLDSLGDFKSNPPADSKIEEKRSLRYVWIGMNIDHPNLKDINVRKAIQWAINVPQILEVAYSGQAEVSTGPIAP
;
A
#
# COMPACT_ATOMS: atom_id res chain seq x y z
N PHE A 1 11.78 -18.30 -7.11
CA PHE A 1 10.93 -18.38 -5.91
C PHE A 1 11.62 -19.17 -4.80
N THR A 2 11.24 -18.95 -3.55
CA THR A 2 11.62 -19.82 -2.42
C THR A 2 10.93 -21.18 -2.49
N GLY A 3 11.39 -22.17 -1.71
CA GLY A 3 10.69 -23.46 -1.58
C GLY A 3 10.79 -24.36 -2.81
N ASP A 4 11.88 -24.23 -3.58
CA ASP A 4 12.19 -25.01 -4.79
C ASP A 4 11.17 -24.90 -5.94
N TYR A 5 10.30 -23.88 -5.94
CA TYR A 5 9.34 -23.58 -7.02
C TYR A 5 9.96 -22.89 -8.25
N GLY A 6 11.24 -23.15 -8.52
CA GLY A 6 11.94 -22.63 -9.71
C GLY A 6 12.08 -21.10 -9.76
N GLU A 7 12.36 -20.59 -10.94
CA GLU A 7 12.48 -19.16 -11.23
C GLU A 7 11.13 -18.51 -11.54
N LEU A 8 11.09 -17.17 -11.53
CA LEU A 8 9.90 -16.42 -11.96
C LEU A 8 9.90 -16.33 -13.48
N THR A 9 8.81 -16.76 -14.11
CA THR A 9 8.64 -16.78 -15.57
C THR A 9 7.42 -15.95 -16.01
N ALA A 10 7.26 -15.76 -17.33
CA ALA A 10 6.09 -15.13 -17.92
C ALA A 10 4.77 -15.88 -17.60
N LYS A 11 4.84 -17.18 -17.32
CA LYS A 11 3.68 -17.97 -16.88
C LYS A 11 3.17 -17.53 -15.51
N ASP A 12 4.07 -17.25 -14.57
CA ASP A 12 3.70 -16.73 -13.26
C ASP A 12 3.07 -15.34 -13.35
N VAL A 13 3.52 -14.52 -14.30
CA VAL A 13 2.92 -13.21 -14.60
C VAL A 13 1.51 -13.37 -15.11
N LYS A 14 1.30 -14.23 -16.12
CA LYS A 14 -0.04 -14.56 -16.64
C LYS A 14 -0.96 -15.07 -15.53
N PHE A 15 -0.50 -16.06 -14.77
CA PHE A 15 -1.25 -16.61 -13.65
C PHE A 15 -1.63 -15.52 -12.65
N SER A 16 -0.67 -14.72 -12.20
CA SER A 16 -0.91 -13.68 -11.18
C SER A 16 -1.95 -12.66 -11.61
N PHE A 17 -1.85 -12.17 -12.85
CA PHE A 17 -2.74 -11.12 -13.37
C PHE A 17 -4.13 -11.67 -13.73
N GLU A 18 -4.24 -12.88 -14.26
CA GLU A 18 -5.54 -13.46 -14.62
C GLU A 18 -6.27 -14.05 -13.41
N ARG A 19 -5.53 -14.49 -12.38
CA ARG A 19 -6.07 -15.04 -11.12
C ARG A 19 -7.04 -14.07 -10.44
N VAL A 20 -6.75 -12.77 -10.42
CA VAL A 20 -7.63 -11.78 -9.76
C VAL A 20 -9.02 -11.75 -10.39
N PHE A 21 -9.13 -11.97 -11.70
CA PHE A 21 -10.40 -12.03 -12.41
C PHE A 21 -11.08 -13.38 -12.24
N LYS A 22 -10.32 -14.48 -12.38
CA LYS A 22 -10.83 -15.84 -12.20
C LYS A 22 -11.53 -16.02 -10.85
N HIS A 23 -10.96 -15.45 -9.79
CA HIS A 23 -11.49 -15.54 -8.42
C HIS A 23 -12.34 -14.34 -7.99
N LYS A 24 -12.71 -13.44 -8.93
CA LYS A 24 -13.58 -12.27 -8.68
C LYS A 24 -13.08 -11.41 -7.50
N SER A 25 -11.78 -11.14 -7.49
CA SER A 25 -11.17 -10.25 -6.49
C SER A 25 -11.89 -8.89 -6.48
N PRO A 26 -12.17 -8.31 -5.30
CA PRO A 26 -12.67 -6.94 -5.21
C PRO A 26 -11.74 -5.92 -5.88
N ASP A 27 -10.44 -6.24 -5.97
CA ASP A 27 -9.41 -5.35 -6.54
C ASP A 27 -9.29 -5.45 -8.07
N THR A 28 -10.19 -6.18 -8.75
CA THR A 28 -10.24 -6.24 -10.23
C THR A 28 -10.39 -4.86 -10.88
N VAL A 29 -10.92 -3.87 -10.16
CA VAL A 29 -11.06 -2.49 -10.64
C VAL A 29 -9.72 -1.84 -10.98
N ASP A 30 -8.64 -2.20 -10.28
CA ASP A 30 -7.31 -1.62 -10.46
C ASP A 30 -6.71 -1.97 -11.84
N TRP A 31 -7.15 -3.07 -12.43
CA TRP A 31 -6.73 -3.54 -13.75
C TRP A 31 -7.47 -2.88 -14.92
N GLY A 32 -8.54 -2.13 -14.66
CA GLY A 32 -9.28 -1.38 -15.67
C GLY A 32 -9.75 -2.25 -16.85
N THR A 33 -9.15 -2.03 -18.02
CA THR A 33 -9.51 -2.69 -19.29
C THR A 33 -8.64 -3.92 -19.61
N PHE A 34 -7.90 -4.45 -18.65
CA PHE A 34 -7.12 -5.69 -18.81
C PHE A 34 -7.97 -6.79 -19.44
N ASP A 35 -7.34 -7.56 -20.34
CA ASP A 35 -7.98 -8.70 -20.99
C ASP A 35 -7.28 -10.01 -20.60
N HIS A 36 -6.03 -10.17 -21.00
CA HIS A 36 -5.24 -11.39 -20.78
C HIS A 36 -3.74 -11.11 -20.91
N VAL A 37 -2.93 -12.11 -20.57
CA VAL A 37 -1.49 -12.14 -20.88
C VAL A 37 -1.20 -13.24 -21.89
N ASP A 38 -0.58 -12.90 -23.00
CA ASP A 38 0.00 -13.85 -23.94
C ASP A 38 1.43 -14.18 -23.51
N VAL A 39 1.75 -15.48 -23.48
CA VAL A 39 3.09 -15.97 -23.14
C VAL A 39 3.75 -16.47 -24.42
N GLU A 40 4.88 -15.88 -24.77
CA GLU A 40 5.65 -16.26 -25.96
C GLU A 40 6.72 -17.31 -25.59
N ASP A 41 7.44 -17.06 -24.49
CA ASP A 41 8.40 -17.98 -23.88
C ASP A 41 8.51 -17.75 -22.36
N ASP A 42 9.48 -18.36 -21.69
CA ASP A 42 9.61 -18.27 -20.23
C ASP A 42 9.95 -16.86 -19.72
N TYR A 43 10.48 -15.95 -20.55
CA TYR A 43 10.82 -14.57 -20.16
C TYR A 43 10.23 -13.49 -21.06
N THR A 44 9.41 -13.87 -22.05
CA THR A 44 8.78 -12.96 -23.01
C THR A 44 7.27 -13.18 -23.04
N GLY A 45 6.52 -12.09 -22.97
CA GLY A 45 5.07 -12.11 -23.09
C GLY A 45 4.50 -10.72 -23.33
N VAL A 46 3.20 -10.68 -23.62
CA VAL A 46 2.45 -9.47 -23.94
C VAL A 46 1.25 -9.34 -23.01
N ILE A 47 1.14 -8.21 -22.34
CA ILE A 47 -0.02 -7.87 -21.51
C ILE A 47 -1.03 -7.13 -22.39
N VAL A 48 -2.21 -7.71 -22.58
CA VAL A 48 -3.23 -7.22 -23.52
C VAL A 48 -4.33 -6.48 -22.76
N PHE A 49 -4.66 -5.28 -23.25
CA PHE A 49 -5.77 -4.46 -22.77
C PHE A 49 -6.77 -4.22 -23.90
N LYS A 50 -8.07 -4.21 -23.58
CA LYS A 50 -9.15 -3.96 -24.57
C LYS A 50 -9.17 -2.53 -25.10
N ALA A 51 -8.63 -1.60 -24.33
CA ALA A 51 -8.48 -0.20 -24.68
C ALA A 51 -7.30 0.40 -23.89
N PRO A 52 -6.69 1.51 -24.33
CA PRO A 52 -5.62 2.16 -23.60
C PRO A 52 -6.00 2.46 -22.14
N PHE A 53 -5.15 2.03 -21.20
CA PHE A 53 -5.37 2.22 -19.76
C PHE A 53 -4.08 2.66 -19.07
N VAL A 54 -3.79 3.97 -19.18
CA VAL A 54 -2.60 4.60 -18.57
C VAL A 54 -2.49 4.39 -17.05
N PRO A 55 -3.57 4.36 -16.25
CA PRO A 55 -3.44 4.19 -14.80
C PRO A 55 -2.78 2.89 -14.34
N VAL A 56 -2.67 1.87 -15.20
CA VAL A 56 -1.99 0.60 -14.89
C VAL A 56 -0.59 0.79 -14.31
N TRP A 57 0.13 1.82 -14.78
CA TRP A 57 1.51 2.09 -14.37
C TRP A 57 1.64 2.56 -12.92
N ASN A 58 0.58 3.15 -12.36
CA ASN A 58 0.60 3.74 -11.03
C ASN A 58 -0.33 3.04 -10.03
N ILE A 59 -1.28 2.25 -10.53
CA ILE A 59 -2.30 1.57 -9.71
C ILE A 59 -2.08 0.06 -9.69
N ALA A 60 -1.98 -0.59 -10.86
CA ALA A 60 -1.90 -2.04 -10.92
C ALA A 60 -0.47 -2.55 -10.71
N PHE A 61 0.47 -2.20 -11.59
CA PHE A 61 1.82 -2.78 -11.56
C PHE A 61 2.62 -2.54 -10.26
N PRO A 62 2.59 -1.34 -9.64
CA PRO A 62 3.42 -1.09 -8.46
C PRO A 62 2.79 -1.52 -7.14
N TYR A 63 1.54 -2.02 -7.13
CA TYR A 63 0.80 -2.32 -5.90
C TYR A 63 0.07 -3.67 -5.98
N GLY A 64 -0.44 -4.12 -4.83
CA GLY A 64 -1.48 -5.15 -4.66
C GLY A 64 -1.59 -6.20 -5.77
N VAL A 65 -2.40 -5.88 -6.79
CA VAL A 65 -2.77 -6.78 -7.89
C VAL A 65 -1.66 -7.04 -8.92
N GLY A 66 -0.62 -6.19 -8.96
CA GLY A 66 0.56 -6.35 -9.81
C GLY A 66 1.64 -7.24 -9.20
N HIS A 67 1.49 -7.68 -7.95
CA HIS A 67 2.44 -8.60 -7.33
C HIS A 67 2.42 -9.97 -8.03
N ILE A 68 3.62 -10.47 -8.36
CA ILE A 68 3.77 -11.77 -9.00
C ILE A 68 3.92 -12.87 -7.95
N VAL A 69 3.05 -13.87 -8.02
CA VAL A 69 3.08 -15.08 -7.20
C VAL A 69 3.48 -16.28 -8.06
N SER A 70 4.09 -17.29 -7.45
CA SER A 70 4.39 -18.56 -8.13
C SER A 70 3.10 -19.31 -8.42
N GLU A 71 2.84 -19.63 -9.68
CA GLU A 71 1.70 -20.46 -10.09
C GLU A 71 1.74 -21.81 -9.38
N GLU A 72 2.88 -22.50 -9.46
CA GLU A 72 3.04 -23.83 -8.86
C GLU A 72 2.80 -23.81 -7.34
N ALA A 73 3.42 -22.86 -6.63
CA ALA A 73 3.30 -22.77 -5.18
C ALA A 73 1.85 -22.51 -4.75
N VAL A 74 1.17 -21.59 -5.44
CA VAL A 74 -0.23 -21.23 -5.13
C VAL A 74 -1.18 -22.37 -5.48
N MET A 75 -0.99 -23.04 -6.62
CA MET A 75 -1.81 -24.19 -7.02
C MET A 75 -1.60 -25.40 -6.09
N LYS A 76 -0.42 -25.55 -5.48
CA LYS A 76 -0.17 -26.60 -4.48
C LYS A 76 -0.76 -26.26 -3.10
N ALA A 77 -0.73 -24.99 -2.73
CA ALA A 77 -1.23 -24.52 -1.43
C ALA A 77 -2.76 -24.35 -1.38
N THR A 78 -3.41 -24.21 -2.53
CA THR A 78 -4.84 -23.92 -2.65
C THR A 78 -5.54 -24.93 -3.55
N LYS A 79 -6.88 -25.00 -3.48
CA LYS A 79 -7.64 -25.96 -4.28
C LYS A 79 -7.66 -25.61 -5.78
N ASP A 80 -7.65 -24.33 -6.11
CA ASP A 80 -8.01 -23.81 -7.43
C ASP A 80 -7.16 -22.61 -7.88
N GLY A 81 -6.08 -22.32 -7.16
CA GLY A 81 -5.27 -21.13 -7.37
C GLY A 81 -5.80 -19.90 -6.64
N GLY A 82 -6.82 -20.03 -5.79
CA GLY A 82 -7.49 -18.95 -5.08
C GLY A 82 -6.74 -18.44 -3.85
N ASP A 83 -7.47 -18.09 -2.81
CA ASP A 83 -6.95 -17.44 -1.61
C ASP A 83 -6.03 -18.37 -0.79
N PHE A 84 -4.84 -17.88 -0.45
CA PHE A 84 -3.86 -18.53 0.44
C PHE A 84 -3.77 -17.84 1.81
N GLY A 85 -4.69 -16.90 2.09
CA GLY A 85 -4.75 -16.13 3.32
C GLY A 85 -3.48 -15.33 3.55
N THR A 86 -2.96 -15.44 4.77
CA THR A 86 -1.83 -14.65 5.27
C THR A 86 -0.53 -15.45 5.35
N ASN A 87 -0.50 -16.62 4.70
CA ASN A 87 0.68 -17.46 4.61
C ASN A 87 1.07 -17.66 3.14
N PRO A 88 1.82 -16.71 2.55
CA PRO A 88 2.25 -16.82 1.16
C PRO A 88 3.06 -18.10 0.94
N PRO A 89 2.73 -18.92 -0.07
CA PRO A 89 3.37 -20.22 -0.25
C PRO A 89 4.79 -20.15 -0.82
N ALA A 90 5.16 -19.01 -1.42
CA ALA A 90 6.50 -18.74 -1.95
C ALA A 90 6.76 -17.24 -2.06
N PHE A 91 8.04 -16.85 -2.10
CA PHE A 91 8.50 -15.48 -2.22
C PHE A 91 9.48 -15.32 -3.40
N SER A 92 9.40 -14.18 -4.09
CA SER A 92 10.32 -13.77 -5.16
C SER A 92 11.17 -12.55 -4.79
N GLY A 93 10.84 -11.83 -3.72
CA GLY A 93 11.53 -10.62 -3.29
C GLY A 93 12.77 -10.84 -2.41
N PRO A 94 13.47 -9.76 -2.03
CA PRO A 94 14.71 -9.81 -1.23
C PRO A 94 14.55 -10.31 0.20
N TYR A 95 13.33 -10.34 0.74
CA TYR A 95 13.01 -10.82 2.09
C TYR A 95 11.87 -11.83 2.06
N VAL A 96 11.85 -12.72 3.05
CA VAL A 96 10.82 -13.75 3.28
C VAL A 96 10.15 -13.53 4.62
N LEU A 97 8.89 -13.96 4.74
CA LEU A 97 8.19 -13.96 6.02
C LEU A 97 8.79 -15.00 6.97
N ALA A 98 9.34 -14.56 8.10
CA ALA A 98 9.93 -15.43 9.12
C ALA A 98 8.97 -15.71 10.27
N ASP A 99 8.26 -14.68 10.75
CA ASP A 99 7.22 -14.82 11.77
C ASP A 99 6.14 -13.75 11.58
N TRP A 100 4.91 -14.09 11.91
CA TRP A 100 3.81 -13.14 11.92
C TRP A 100 2.87 -13.46 13.07
N LYS A 101 2.76 -12.49 13.98
CA LYS A 101 1.81 -12.53 15.08
C LYS A 101 0.82 -11.38 14.89
N PRO A 102 -0.44 -11.67 14.55
CA PRO A 102 -1.46 -10.66 14.35
C PRO A 102 -1.52 -9.68 15.53
N ASN A 103 -1.61 -8.38 15.22
CA ASN A 103 -1.64 -7.27 16.20
C ASN A 103 -0.41 -7.16 17.11
N GLN A 104 0.69 -7.88 16.82
CA GLN A 104 1.93 -7.81 17.60
C GLN A 104 3.11 -7.43 16.70
N HIS A 105 3.48 -8.32 15.78
CA HIS A 105 4.64 -8.09 14.91
C HIS A 105 4.60 -8.86 13.61
N LEU A 106 5.44 -8.41 12.67
CA LEU A 106 5.84 -9.14 11.48
C LEU A 106 7.37 -9.12 11.39
N ILE A 107 7.98 -10.28 11.23
CA ILE A 107 9.43 -10.44 11.07
C ILE A 107 9.72 -10.93 9.65
N LEU A 108 10.57 -10.19 8.96
CA LEU A 108 11.12 -10.54 7.65
C LEU A 108 12.61 -10.88 7.80
N THR A 109 13.08 -11.93 7.15
CA THR A 109 14.51 -12.24 7.05
C THR A 109 14.95 -12.27 5.60
N ARG A 110 16.25 -12.13 5.33
CA ARG A 110 16.76 -12.18 3.94
C ARG A 110 16.29 -13.46 3.25
N ASN A 111 15.84 -13.30 2.01
CA ASN A 111 15.56 -14.43 1.14
C ASN A 111 16.90 -15.05 0.68
N PRO A 112 17.23 -16.30 1.07
CA PRO A 112 18.47 -16.94 0.64
C PRO A 112 18.52 -17.22 -0.87
N ASN A 113 17.36 -17.26 -1.53
CA ASN A 113 17.23 -17.51 -2.97
C ASN A 113 17.18 -16.21 -3.80
N TRP A 114 17.36 -15.04 -3.18
CA TRP A 114 17.36 -13.76 -3.90
C TRP A 114 18.66 -13.57 -4.70
N SER A 115 18.52 -13.37 -6.00
CA SER A 115 19.63 -13.20 -6.95
C SER A 115 19.92 -11.74 -7.31
N GLY A 116 19.12 -10.79 -6.83
CA GLY A 116 19.32 -9.36 -7.07
C GLY A 116 20.31 -8.72 -6.08
N PRO A 117 20.31 -7.37 -5.99
CA PRO A 117 21.17 -6.64 -5.06
C PRO A 117 21.03 -7.12 -3.62
N LYS A 118 22.15 -7.30 -2.91
CA LYS A 118 22.16 -7.79 -1.53
C LYS A 118 21.28 -6.89 -0.64
N PRO A 119 20.31 -7.44 0.11
CA PRO A 119 19.46 -6.65 1.00
C PRO A 119 20.27 -6.03 2.14
N GLY A 120 19.95 -4.80 2.53
CA GLY A 120 20.70 -4.05 3.54
C GLY A 120 20.66 -4.66 4.94
N PHE A 121 19.52 -5.22 5.36
CA PHE A 121 19.32 -5.75 6.71
C PHE A 121 19.30 -7.28 6.70
N ASP A 122 19.77 -7.91 7.78
CA ASP A 122 19.63 -9.36 7.96
C ASP A 122 18.18 -9.73 8.31
N GLU A 123 17.53 -8.87 9.10
CA GLU A 123 16.17 -9.01 9.59
C GLU A 123 15.48 -7.63 9.63
N ILE A 124 14.20 -7.59 9.31
CA ILE A 124 13.34 -6.41 9.48
C ILE A 124 12.21 -6.79 10.42
N ARG A 125 12.06 -6.03 11.52
CA ARG A 125 10.96 -6.20 12.48
C ARG A 125 9.98 -5.05 12.32
N LEU A 126 8.75 -5.38 11.95
CA LEU A 126 7.63 -4.45 11.96
C LEU A 126 6.85 -4.65 13.25
N ALA A 127 7.03 -3.74 14.22
CA ALA A 127 6.24 -3.72 15.44
C ALA A 127 4.90 -3.01 15.18
N LEU A 128 3.78 -3.65 15.55
CA LEU A 128 2.45 -3.06 15.39
C LEU A 128 2.11 -2.20 16.62
N ILE A 129 2.48 -0.92 16.58
CA ILE A 129 2.17 0.06 17.62
C ILE A 129 1.11 1.02 17.06
N SER A 130 -0.14 0.85 17.47
CA SER A 130 -1.27 1.62 16.93
C SER A 130 -1.37 3.05 17.47
N ASP A 131 -0.89 3.30 18.68
CA ASP A 131 -0.86 4.62 19.28
C ASP A 131 0.41 5.38 18.87
N SER A 132 0.27 6.48 18.14
CA SER A 132 1.40 7.25 17.62
C SER A 132 2.32 7.76 18.73
N LYS A 133 1.77 8.17 19.89
CA LYS A 133 2.58 8.64 21.02
C LYS A 133 3.38 7.51 21.64
N ALA A 134 2.83 6.30 21.72
CA ALA A 134 3.57 5.12 22.16
C ALA A 134 4.69 4.77 21.18
N ALA A 135 4.46 4.87 19.87
CA ALA A 135 5.48 4.63 18.86
C ALA A 135 6.62 5.66 18.93
N GLU A 136 6.29 6.94 19.14
CA GLU A 136 7.28 8.01 19.37
C GLU A 136 8.14 7.75 20.61
N ARG A 137 7.53 7.31 21.72
CA ARG A 137 8.29 6.93 22.93
C ARG A 137 9.18 5.71 22.69
N ALA A 138 8.70 4.71 21.95
CA ALA A 138 9.51 3.54 21.58
C ALA A 138 10.72 3.95 20.72
N TYR A 139 10.52 4.87 19.77
CA TYR A 139 11.62 5.44 18.99
C TYR A 139 12.64 6.17 19.87
N GLN A 140 12.18 7.05 20.77
CA GLN A 140 13.06 7.77 21.71
C GLN A 140 13.80 6.84 22.68
N ALA A 141 13.19 5.70 23.04
CA ALA A 141 13.82 4.67 23.88
C ALA A 141 14.85 3.81 23.11
N GLY A 142 14.87 3.89 21.78
CA GLY A 142 15.71 3.05 20.93
C GLY A 142 15.14 1.65 20.66
N ASP A 143 13.85 1.44 20.93
CA ASP A 143 13.16 0.16 20.69
C ASP A 143 12.80 -0.05 19.21
N ILE A 144 12.71 1.04 18.43
CA ILE A 144 12.45 1.03 16.98
C ILE A 144 13.29 2.07 16.26
N ASP A 145 13.67 1.80 15.01
CA ASP A 145 14.54 2.67 14.20
C ASP A 145 13.78 3.71 13.36
N MET A 146 12.46 3.53 13.18
CA MET A 146 11.62 4.39 12.34
C MET A 146 10.18 4.39 12.84
N THR A 147 9.57 5.57 12.91
CA THR A 147 8.15 5.75 13.21
C THR A 147 7.57 6.96 12.48
N GLY A 148 6.24 7.02 12.42
CA GLY A 148 5.54 8.27 12.11
C GLY A 148 5.52 9.20 13.32
N ILE A 149 5.40 10.50 13.05
CA ILE A 149 5.27 11.55 14.08
C ILE A 149 3.84 12.09 14.02
N SER A 150 3.18 12.23 15.16
CA SER A 150 1.85 12.83 15.25
C SER A 150 1.93 14.34 15.00
N LEU A 151 0.85 14.92 14.48
CA LEU A 151 0.83 16.35 14.11
C LEU A 151 1.13 17.27 15.30
N ASP A 152 0.62 16.91 16.48
CA ASP A 152 0.84 17.64 17.73
C ASP A 152 2.25 17.43 18.31
N SER A 153 2.94 16.33 17.97
CA SER A 153 4.35 16.11 18.35
C SER A 153 5.35 16.78 17.41
N LEU A 154 4.95 17.13 16.18
CA LEU A 154 5.89 17.55 15.15
C LEU A 154 6.68 18.81 15.54
N GLY A 155 6.04 19.78 16.21
CA GLY A 155 6.71 20.98 16.69
C GLY A 155 7.84 20.68 17.68
N ASP A 156 7.59 19.75 18.62
CA ASP A 156 8.57 19.33 19.62
C ASP A 156 9.71 18.53 18.99
N PHE A 157 9.40 17.60 18.07
CA PHE A 157 10.42 16.84 17.34
C PHE A 157 11.30 17.72 16.45
N LYS A 158 10.74 18.79 15.85
CA LYS A 158 11.53 19.77 15.09
C LYS A 158 12.42 20.63 15.99
N SER A 159 11.93 21.01 17.16
CA SER A 159 12.64 21.91 18.08
C SER A 159 13.68 21.18 18.93
N ASN A 160 13.43 19.91 19.25
CA ASN A 160 14.29 19.06 20.06
C ASN A 160 14.32 17.63 19.50
N PRO A 161 14.96 17.42 18.34
CA PRO A 161 15.01 16.11 17.71
C PRO A 161 15.79 15.11 18.57
N PRO A 162 15.38 13.82 18.62
CA PRO A 162 16.19 12.77 19.22
C PRO A 162 17.59 12.70 18.60
N ALA A 163 18.57 12.24 19.37
CA ALA A 163 19.94 12.09 18.89
C ALA A 163 20.00 11.18 17.65
N ASP A 164 20.88 11.52 16.69
CA ASP A 164 21.09 10.79 15.44
C ASP A 164 19.80 10.54 14.61
N SER A 165 18.79 11.40 14.77
CA SER A 165 17.52 11.31 14.04
C SER A 165 17.46 12.22 12.81
N LYS A 166 16.58 11.85 11.87
CA LYS A 166 16.22 12.67 10.71
C LYS A 166 14.71 12.64 10.55
N ILE A 167 14.11 13.82 10.40
CA ILE A 167 12.69 13.96 10.03
C ILE A 167 12.59 13.99 8.51
N GLU A 168 11.80 13.09 7.93
CA GLU A 168 11.45 13.12 6.51
C GLU A 168 9.99 13.55 6.33
N GLU A 169 9.78 14.74 5.77
CA GLU A 169 8.46 15.21 5.38
C GLU A 169 8.18 14.84 3.92
N LYS A 170 7.13 14.05 3.69
CA LYS A 170 6.68 13.64 2.36
C LYS A 170 5.27 14.13 2.13
N ARG A 171 5.03 14.67 0.93
CA ARG A 171 3.68 15.05 0.51
C ARG A 171 2.79 13.81 0.48
N SER A 172 1.63 13.92 1.12
CA SER A 172 0.66 12.84 1.15
C SER A 172 -0.29 12.95 -0.03
N LEU A 173 -0.69 11.81 -0.59
CA LEU A 173 -1.82 11.73 -1.52
C LEU A 173 -3.17 11.75 -0.77
N ARG A 174 -3.15 11.70 0.57
CA ARG A 174 -4.35 11.71 1.41
C ARG A 174 -4.93 13.12 1.47
N TYR A 175 -6.22 13.23 1.17
CA TYR A 175 -7.03 14.42 1.42
C TYR A 175 -8.26 14.03 2.24
N VAL A 176 -8.85 15.01 2.92
CA VAL A 176 -10.07 14.84 3.72
C VAL A 176 -11.14 15.75 3.15
N TRP A 177 -12.34 15.22 2.93
CA TRP A 177 -13.47 15.95 2.38
C TRP A 177 -14.78 15.57 3.05
N ILE A 178 -15.79 16.43 2.89
CA ILE A 178 -17.16 16.11 3.26
C ILE A 178 -17.93 15.73 2.00
N GLY A 179 -18.25 14.44 1.88
CA GLY A 179 -19.13 13.94 0.83
C GLY A 179 -20.59 14.28 1.15
N MET A 180 -21.32 14.82 0.16
CA MET A 180 -22.75 15.10 0.29
C MET A 180 -23.55 14.13 -0.59
N ASN A 181 -24.42 13.34 0.04
CA ASN A 181 -25.30 12.41 -0.68
C ASN A 181 -26.40 13.19 -1.43
N ILE A 182 -26.31 13.23 -2.76
CA ILE A 182 -27.25 13.97 -3.61
C ILE A 182 -28.62 13.30 -3.73
N ASP A 183 -28.78 12.05 -3.30
CA ASP A 183 -30.08 11.37 -3.27
C ASP A 183 -30.92 11.78 -2.06
N HIS A 184 -30.27 12.29 -1.00
CA HIS A 184 -30.97 12.76 0.19
C HIS A 184 -31.82 13.98 -0.14
N PRO A 185 -33.13 14.01 0.20
CA PRO A 185 -34.04 15.09 -0.19
C PRO A 185 -33.54 16.50 0.15
N ASN A 186 -32.94 16.67 1.34
CA ASN A 186 -32.43 17.96 1.82
C ASN A 186 -31.13 18.42 1.15
N LEU A 187 -30.43 17.54 0.41
CA LEU A 187 -29.15 17.85 -0.25
C LEU A 187 -29.27 17.86 -1.77
N LYS A 188 -30.49 17.70 -2.33
CA LYS A 188 -30.73 17.74 -3.78
C LYS A 188 -30.43 19.10 -4.40
N ASP A 189 -30.84 20.18 -3.73
CA ASP A 189 -30.57 21.54 -4.20
C ASP A 189 -29.06 21.86 -4.07
N ILE A 190 -28.44 22.22 -5.20
CA ILE A 190 -27.04 22.64 -5.25
C ILE A 190 -26.78 23.88 -4.37
N ASN A 191 -27.76 24.76 -4.20
CA ASN A 191 -27.62 25.96 -3.37
C ASN A 191 -27.50 25.61 -1.88
N VAL A 192 -28.17 24.56 -1.42
CA VAL A 192 -28.00 24.03 -0.05
C VAL A 192 -26.59 23.48 0.12
N ARG A 193 -26.09 22.70 -0.85
CA ARG A 193 -24.73 22.15 -0.81
C ARG A 193 -23.66 23.25 -0.82
N LYS A 194 -23.84 24.29 -1.64
CA LYS A 194 -23.00 25.49 -1.63
C LYS A 194 -23.06 26.17 -0.27
N ALA A 195 -24.25 26.40 0.30
CA ALA A 195 -24.40 27.04 1.61
C ALA A 195 -23.64 26.27 2.72
N ILE A 196 -23.70 24.93 2.71
CA ILE A 196 -22.92 24.08 3.63
C ILE A 196 -21.41 24.29 3.41
N GLN A 197 -20.95 24.29 2.16
CA GLN A 197 -19.54 24.53 1.84
C GLN A 197 -19.06 25.89 2.36
N TRP A 198 -19.84 26.96 2.16
CA TRP A 198 -19.53 28.32 2.64
C TRP A 198 -19.58 28.45 4.16
N ALA A 199 -20.33 27.59 4.86
CA ALA A 199 -20.42 27.59 6.31
C ALA A 199 -19.20 26.96 7.01
N ILE A 200 -18.35 26.23 6.28
CA ILE A 200 -17.18 25.52 6.84
C ILE A 200 -15.94 26.42 6.79
N ASN A 201 -15.42 26.77 7.95
CA ASN A 201 -14.16 27.50 8.07
C ASN A 201 -12.96 26.54 7.96
N VAL A 202 -12.57 26.21 6.73
CA VAL A 202 -11.43 25.30 6.46
C VAL A 202 -10.12 25.81 7.07
N PRO A 203 -9.73 27.10 6.95
CA PRO A 203 -8.52 27.61 7.61
C PRO A 203 -8.49 27.36 9.12
N GLN A 204 -9.61 27.60 9.81
CA GLN A 204 -9.69 27.33 11.25
C GLN A 204 -9.55 25.84 11.58
N ILE A 205 -10.11 24.95 10.75
CA ILE A 205 -9.95 23.50 10.92
C ILE A 205 -8.48 23.10 10.77
N LEU A 206 -7.78 23.62 9.76
CA LEU A 206 -6.36 23.31 9.55
C LEU A 206 -5.49 23.82 10.70
N GLU A 207 -5.77 25.02 11.20
CA GLU A 207 -5.06 25.56 12.36
C GLU A 207 -5.26 24.70 13.61
N VAL A 208 -6.52 24.41 13.96
CA VAL A 208 -6.87 23.76 15.23
C VAL A 208 -6.63 22.25 15.21
N ALA A 209 -7.06 21.56 14.14
CA ALA A 209 -7.02 20.10 14.07
C ALA A 209 -5.74 19.55 13.41
N TYR A 210 -5.05 20.37 12.61
CA TYR A 210 -3.82 19.97 11.91
C TYR A 210 -2.59 20.78 12.32
N SER A 211 -2.71 21.64 13.35
CA SER A 211 -1.60 22.45 13.87
C SER A 211 -0.91 23.30 12.79
N GLY A 212 -1.68 23.74 11.78
CA GLY A 212 -1.18 24.49 10.63
C GLY A 212 -0.24 23.70 9.70
N GLN A 213 -0.10 22.38 9.87
CA GLN A 213 0.84 21.53 9.11
C GLN A 213 0.25 20.98 7.81
N ALA A 214 -1.02 21.23 7.52
CA ALA A 214 -1.71 20.73 6.33
C ALA A 214 -2.12 21.89 5.40
N GLU A 215 -2.03 21.65 4.09
CA GLU A 215 -2.47 22.59 3.07
C GLU A 215 -3.96 22.43 2.75
N VAL A 216 -4.59 23.51 2.31
CA VAL A 216 -5.98 23.48 1.86
C VAL A 216 -6.08 22.60 0.61
N SER A 217 -6.94 21.58 0.67
CA SER A 217 -7.28 20.78 -0.52
C SER A 217 -8.03 21.65 -1.53
N THR A 218 -7.52 21.70 -2.76
CA THR A 218 -8.14 22.45 -3.87
C THR A 218 -8.96 21.56 -4.81
N GLY A 219 -9.06 20.26 -4.52
CA GLY A 219 -9.76 19.28 -5.36
C GLY A 219 -9.51 17.84 -4.94
N PRO A 220 -10.12 16.87 -5.65
CA PRO A 220 -10.02 15.45 -5.33
C PRO A 220 -8.69 14.80 -5.77
N ILE A 221 -7.82 15.56 -6.45
CA ILE A 221 -6.49 15.11 -6.87
C ILE A 221 -5.47 15.91 -6.05
N ALA A 222 -4.62 15.20 -5.31
CA ALA A 222 -3.52 15.82 -4.58
C ALA A 222 -2.48 16.41 -5.55
N PRO A 223 -1.89 17.59 -5.26
CA PRO A 223 -0.89 18.24 -6.12
C PRO A 223 0.43 17.48 -6.30
#